data_AF-A0A949N8G0-F1
#
_entry.id   AF-A0A949N8G0-F1
#
_cell.length_a   1.000
_cell.length_b   1.000
_cell.length_c   1.000
_cell.angle_alpha   90.00
_cell.angle_beta   90.00
_cell.angle_gamma   90.00
#
_symmetry.space_group_name_H-M   'P 1'
#
loop_
_entity.id
_entity.type
_entity.pdbx_description
1 polymer ?
#
loop_
_entity_poly.entity_id
_entity_poly.type
_entity_poly.pdbx_seq_one_letter_code
_entity_poly.pdbx_strand_id
1 'polypeptide(L)'
;MRSRSARFLLTALAGAGLLLATPAAVPAMAAPAPVAKPSSDVKPANACYTWSGTLNEGSSGEAVRQLQIRVAGYPGHGGDIAIDGQYGPATKAAVQRFQSAYGLGADGVAGPQTFNKIYELQKADCSPANFNFSELNNCNSDWSGGKVGAATAKANALVTMWKLQAMRHAMGDKPITVNGGFRSVTCNSNVGGAPNSRHLYGHAADLGAGSQGFCALALAARDHGFTEILGPGYPGHDDHTHLAGGSGRFWSAPSCGM
;
A
#
# COMPACT_ATOMS: atom_id res chain seq x y z
N MET A 1 70.28 -12.70 67.65
CA MET A 1 71.71 -12.33 67.56
C MET A 1 71.81 -10.84 67.20
N ARG A 2 72.76 -10.16 67.87
CA ARG A 2 73.08 -8.71 67.94
C ARG A 2 72.87 -7.91 66.63
N SER A 3 72.04 -6.86 66.65
CA SER A 3 72.36 -5.43 66.94
C SER A 3 73.29 -4.75 65.94
N ARG A 4 72.80 -3.70 65.25
CA ARG A 4 73.49 -2.40 65.15
C ARG A 4 72.50 -1.22 65.04
N SER A 5 72.76 -0.26 65.91
CA SER A 5 72.35 1.14 66.05
C SER A 5 72.07 1.93 64.77
N ALA A 6 71.21 2.96 64.81
CA ALA A 6 71.56 4.33 65.21
C ALA A 6 70.35 5.29 65.13
N ARG A 7 70.36 6.28 66.03
CA ARG A 7 69.46 7.44 66.18
C ARG A 7 69.55 8.40 64.97
N PHE A 8 68.50 9.18 64.68
CA PHE A 8 68.36 10.60 65.08
C PHE A 8 67.13 11.28 64.44
N LEU A 9 66.62 12.27 65.18
CA LEU A 9 65.59 13.27 64.82
C LEU A 9 65.78 13.88 63.43
N LEU A 10 64.69 14.35 62.78
CA LEU A 10 64.55 15.77 62.41
C LEU A 10 63.12 16.13 61.94
N THR A 11 62.62 17.20 62.57
CA THR A 11 61.77 18.33 62.09
C THR A 11 60.95 18.24 60.81
N ALA A 12 59.69 18.64 60.95
CA ALA A 12 58.72 18.99 59.91
C ALA A 12 59.08 20.28 59.16
N LEU A 13 58.66 20.35 57.88
CA LEU A 13 58.47 21.57 57.10
C LEU A 13 57.26 21.39 56.19
N ALA A 14 56.33 22.34 56.29
CA ALA A 14 55.12 22.44 55.48
C ALA A 14 55.43 23.02 54.09
N GLY A 15 54.84 22.45 53.05
CA GLY A 15 54.84 23.00 51.69
C GLY A 15 53.41 23.12 51.17
N ALA A 16 52.96 24.37 50.98
CA ALA A 16 51.68 24.69 50.34
C ALA A 16 51.82 24.59 48.81
N GLY A 17 51.16 23.60 48.20
CA GLY A 17 51.07 23.43 46.76
C GLY A 17 49.84 24.15 46.19
N LEU A 18 50.09 25.16 45.35
CA LEU A 18 49.09 25.88 44.57
C LEU A 18 48.63 25.00 43.40
N LEU A 19 47.40 24.46 43.49
CA LEU A 19 46.75 23.68 42.42
C LEU A 19 46.19 24.64 41.35
N LEU A 20 46.79 24.61 40.16
CA LEU A 20 46.27 25.27 38.96
C LEU A 20 45.06 24.48 38.44
N ALA A 21 43.87 25.07 38.55
CA ALA A 21 42.64 24.54 37.96
C ALA A 21 42.66 24.79 36.44
N THR A 22 42.61 23.73 35.64
CA THR A 22 42.39 23.83 34.19
C THR A 22 40.91 24.08 33.90
N PRO A 23 40.55 24.98 32.97
CA PRO A 23 39.17 25.15 32.57
C PRO A 23 38.72 23.95 31.74
N ALA A 24 37.66 23.27 32.18
CA ALA A 24 36.97 22.24 31.42
C ALA A 24 36.32 22.85 30.18
N ALA A 25 36.70 22.38 28.99
CA ALA A 25 36.06 22.75 27.74
C ALA A 25 34.63 22.19 27.72
N VAL A 26 33.63 23.07 27.65
CA VAL A 26 32.24 22.71 27.37
C VAL A 26 32.15 22.18 25.94
N PRO A 27 31.54 21.00 25.71
CA PRO A 27 31.32 20.51 24.35
C PRO A 27 30.33 21.42 23.63
N ALA A 28 30.74 21.96 22.49
CA ALA A 28 29.86 22.72 21.61
C ALA A 28 28.72 21.82 21.12
N MET A 29 27.47 22.19 21.41
CA MET A 29 26.30 21.59 20.77
C MET A 29 26.41 21.81 19.26
N ALA A 30 26.46 20.71 18.50
CA ALA A 30 26.38 20.75 17.06
C ALA A 30 25.05 21.41 16.63
N ALA A 31 25.13 22.42 15.77
CA ALA A 31 23.96 23.05 15.17
C ALA A 31 23.12 21.99 14.41
N PRO A 32 21.78 22.09 14.42
CA PRO A 32 20.95 21.18 13.64
C PRO A 32 21.30 21.32 12.16
N ALA A 33 21.55 20.19 11.49
CA ALA A 33 21.76 20.15 10.05
C ALA A 33 20.55 20.79 9.34
N PRO A 34 20.76 21.54 8.24
CA PRO A 34 19.66 22.09 7.47
C PRO A 34 18.78 20.95 6.97
N VAL A 35 17.50 20.97 7.36
CA VAL A 35 16.48 20.05 6.84
C VAL A 35 16.49 20.19 5.32
N ALA A 36 16.77 19.08 4.62
CA ALA A 36 16.74 19.04 3.17
C ALA A 36 15.36 19.51 2.68
N LYS A 37 15.34 20.49 1.76
CA LYS A 37 14.11 20.92 1.08
C LYS A 37 13.50 19.71 0.35
N PRO A 38 12.17 19.55 0.33
CA PRO A 38 11.52 18.55 -0.50
C PRO A 38 11.96 18.73 -1.96
N SER A 39 12.41 17.64 -2.59
CA SER A 39 12.78 17.62 -4.00
C SER A 39 11.55 17.95 -4.86
N SER A 40 11.71 18.87 -5.81
CA SER A 40 10.68 19.43 -6.67
C SER A 40 10.29 18.58 -7.88
N ASP A 41 10.63 17.28 -7.89
CA ASP A 41 10.33 16.37 -9.01
C ASP A 41 9.03 15.56 -8.85
N VAL A 42 8.21 15.88 -7.84
CA VAL A 42 6.87 15.29 -7.71
C VAL A 42 5.92 16.03 -8.64
N LYS A 43 5.65 15.47 -9.83
CA LYS A 43 4.51 15.88 -10.67
C LYS A 43 3.25 15.87 -9.79
N PRO A 44 2.44 16.95 -9.79
CA PRO A 44 1.46 17.16 -8.72
C PRO A 44 0.43 16.03 -8.69
N ALA A 45 -0.04 15.66 -7.50
CA ALA A 45 -0.95 14.54 -7.25
C ALA A 45 -2.30 14.62 -8.01
N ASN A 46 -2.64 15.81 -8.53
CA ASN A 46 -3.80 16.09 -9.37
C ASN A 46 -3.54 15.87 -10.88
N ALA A 47 -2.33 15.44 -11.27
CA ALA A 47 -1.91 15.34 -12.67
C ALA A 47 -2.59 14.22 -13.47
N CYS A 48 -3.17 13.22 -12.81
CA CYS A 48 -3.98 12.20 -13.48
C CYS A 48 -5.43 12.68 -13.67
N TYR A 49 -6.06 13.11 -12.57
CA TYR A 49 -7.45 13.56 -12.55
C TYR A 49 -7.63 14.53 -11.39
N THR A 50 -8.35 15.63 -11.63
CA THR A 50 -8.71 16.62 -10.60
C THR A 50 -10.23 16.74 -10.53
N TRP A 51 -10.80 16.60 -9.33
CA TRP A 51 -12.21 16.89 -9.09
C TRP A 51 -12.41 18.40 -8.90
N SER A 52 -13.35 18.97 -9.65
CA SER A 52 -13.68 20.40 -9.62
C SER A 52 -14.83 20.76 -8.69
N GLY A 53 -15.53 19.77 -8.11
CA GLY A 53 -16.68 19.99 -7.24
C GLY A 53 -17.00 18.78 -6.37
N THR A 54 -17.80 19.02 -5.33
CA THR A 54 -18.28 18.00 -4.41
C THR A 54 -19.20 17.00 -5.12
N LEU A 55 -19.04 15.70 -4.83
CA LEU A 55 -19.89 14.62 -5.32
C LEU A 55 -20.67 13.97 -4.17
N ASN A 56 -21.95 13.71 -4.39
CA ASN A 56 -22.87 13.08 -3.45
C ASN A 56 -23.95 12.29 -4.21
N GLU A 57 -24.86 11.63 -3.48
CA GLU A 57 -25.94 10.85 -4.08
C GLU A 57 -26.73 11.66 -5.12
N GLY A 58 -26.95 11.05 -6.30
CA GLY A 58 -27.57 11.69 -7.45
C GLY A 58 -26.59 12.37 -8.41
N SER A 59 -25.33 12.59 -8.00
CA SER A 59 -24.26 12.98 -8.93
C SER A 59 -24.03 11.89 -9.99
N SER A 60 -23.65 12.28 -11.21
CA SER A 60 -23.34 11.33 -12.27
C SER A 60 -22.23 11.81 -13.21
N GLY A 61 -21.70 10.88 -14.03
CA GLY A 61 -20.73 11.16 -15.06
C GLY A 61 -19.29 10.78 -14.69
N GLU A 62 -18.34 11.30 -15.48
CA GLU A 62 -16.93 10.88 -15.42
C GLU A 62 -16.30 11.10 -14.05
N ALA A 63 -16.63 12.21 -13.37
CA ALA A 63 -16.11 12.50 -12.03
C ALA A 63 -16.51 11.43 -10.99
N VAL A 64 -17.73 10.90 -11.10
CA VAL A 64 -18.22 9.81 -10.25
C VAL A 64 -17.55 8.50 -10.61
N ARG A 65 -17.41 8.18 -11.90
CA ARG A 65 -16.73 6.97 -12.37
C ARG A 65 -15.29 6.93 -11.87
N GLN A 66 -14.62 8.08 -11.96
CA GLN A 66 -13.28 8.29 -11.44
C GLN A 66 -13.26 8.09 -9.92
N LEU A 67 -14.20 8.66 -9.15
CA LEU A 67 -14.28 8.43 -7.70
C LEU A 67 -14.48 6.94 -7.37
N GLN A 68 -15.40 6.26 -8.05
CA GLN A 68 -15.68 4.82 -7.88
C GLN A 68 -14.40 3.99 -8.03
N ILE A 69 -13.55 4.25 -9.04
CA ILE A 69 -12.25 3.55 -9.18
C ILE A 69 -11.41 3.64 -7.90
N ARG A 70 -11.35 4.82 -7.26
CA ARG A 70 -10.48 5.05 -6.08
C ARG A 70 -11.04 4.40 -4.82
N VAL A 71 -12.36 4.32 -4.72
CA VAL A 71 -13.04 3.70 -3.58
C VAL A 71 -13.42 2.23 -3.82
N ALA A 72 -12.94 1.62 -4.92
CA ALA A 72 -13.27 0.24 -5.29
C ALA A 72 -12.84 -0.81 -4.27
N GLY A 73 -11.87 -0.50 -3.42
CA GLY A 73 -11.44 -1.35 -2.31
C GLY A 73 -12.27 -1.23 -1.03
N TYR A 74 -13.37 -0.47 -1.04
CA TYR A 74 -14.23 -0.25 0.14
C TYR A 74 -15.70 -0.70 -0.03
N PRO A 75 -16.02 -1.81 -0.72
CA PRO A 75 -17.41 -2.23 -0.88
C PRO A 75 -18.02 -2.81 0.40
N GLY A 76 -17.19 -3.24 1.36
CA GLY A 76 -17.59 -4.04 2.51
C GLY A 76 -17.48 -5.54 2.24
N HIS A 77 -17.69 -6.35 3.29
CA HIS A 77 -17.50 -7.80 3.22
C HIS A 77 -18.33 -8.45 2.11
N GLY A 78 -17.64 -9.08 1.16
CA GLY A 78 -18.27 -9.73 0.01
C GLY A 78 -19.06 -8.78 -0.88
N GLY A 79 -18.88 -7.48 -0.75
CA GLY A 79 -19.44 -6.50 -1.66
C GLY A 79 -18.55 -6.34 -2.90
N ASP A 80 -19.10 -5.72 -3.93
CA ASP A 80 -18.36 -5.09 -5.02
C ASP A 80 -19.07 -3.79 -5.37
N ILE A 81 -18.36 -2.82 -5.92
CA ILE A 81 -18.98 -1.59 -6.41
C ILE A 81 -19.00 -1.57 -7.93
N ALA A 82 -20.13 -1.16 -8.50
CA ALA A 82 -20.21 -0.84 -9.91
C ALA A 82 -19.40 0.43 -10.21
N ILE A 83 -18.72 0.44 -11.36
CA ILE A 83 -18.00 1.60 -11.89
C ILE A 83 -18.79 2.10 -13.11
N ASP A 84 -19.99 2.61 -12.82
CA ASP A 84 -21.01 3.00 -13.80
C ASP A 84 -21.13 4.52 -13.97
N GLY A 85 -20.41 5.29 -13.16
CA GLY A 85 -20.52 6.75 -13.14
C GLY A 85 -21.79 7.26 -12.47
N GLN A 86 -22.50 6.45 -11.69
CA GLN A 86 -23.69 6.84 -10.94
C GLN A 86 -23.42 6.84 -9.44
N TYR A 87 -23.66 7.99 -8.80
CA TYR A 87 -23.46 8.09 -7.36
C TYR A 87 -24.72 7.62 -6.65
N GLY A 88 -24.85 6.31 -6.51
CA GLY A 88 -25.92 5.67 -5.74
C GLY A 88 -25.51 5.31 -4.30
N PRO A 89 -26.39 4.61 -3.56
CA PRO A 89 -26.15 4.22 -2.17
C PRO A 89 -24.89 3.37 -1.97
N ALA A 90 -24.54 2.52 -2.94
CA ALA A 90 -23.32 1.71 -2.88
C ALA A 90 -22.05 2.58 -2.97
N THR A 91 -22.05 3.59 -3.85
CA THR A 91 -20.96 4.58 -3.95
C THR A 91 -20.82 5.38 -2.67
N LYS A 92 -21.94 5.84 -2.08
CA LYS A 92 -21.94 6.53 -0.79
C LYS A 92 -21.32 5.69 0.32
N ALA A 93 -21.77 4.45 0.45
CA ALA A 93 -21.25 3.55 1.48
C ALA A 93 -19.75 3.27 1.31
N ALA A 94 -19.27 3.16 0.07
CA ALA A 94 -17.84 3.02 -0.21
C ALA A 94 -17.04 4.28 0.17
N VAL A 95 -17.58 5.47 -0.11
CA VAL A 95 -16.96 6.74 0.31
C VAL A 95 -16.92 6.88 1.83
N GLN A 96 -17.98 6.51 2.55
CA GLN A 96 -17.99 6.52 4.02
C GLN A 96 -16.92 5.60 4.62
N ARG A 97 -16.73 4.41 4.03
CA ARG A 97 -15.71 3.46 4.48
C ARG A 97 -14.30 3.96 4.17
N PHE A 98 -14.08 4.54 2.99
CA PHE A 98 -12.82 5.20 2.65
C PHE A 98 -12.49 6.33 3.65
N GLN A 99 -13.47 7.21 3.92
CA GLN A 99 -13.33 8.31 4.87
C GLN A 99 -12.98 7.79 6.27
N SER A 100 -13.72 6.78 6.75
CA SER A 100 -13.46 6.14 8.04
C SER A 100 -12.07 5.53 8.12
N ALA A 101 -11.62 4.82 7.07
CA ALA A 101 -10.31 4.18 7.02
C ALA A 101 -9.16 5.19 7.18
N TYR A 102 -9.33 6.39 6.64
CA TYR A 102 -8.31 7.45 6.70
C TYR A 102 -8.59 8.52 7.77
N GLY A 103 -9.49 8.27 8.72
CA GLY A 103 -9.76 9.19 9.83
C GLY A 103 -10.41 10.51 9.43
N LEU A 104 -11.14 10.54 8.30
CA LEU A 104 -11.92 11.69 7.84
C LEU A 104 -13.35 11.65 8.42
N GLY A 105 -14.08 12.76 8.30
CA GLY A 105 -15.53 12.75 8.57
C GLY A 105 -16.26 11.82 7.59
N ALA A 106 -16.89 10.76 8.11
CA ALA A 106 -17.51 9.70 7.33
C ALA A 106 -18.96 10.00 6.90
N ASP A 107 -19.16 11.15 6.24
CA ASP A 107 -20.49 11.63 5.81
C ASP A 107 -20.97 11.02 4.47
N GLY A 108 -20.09 10.38 3.71
CA GLY A 108 -20.41 9.83 2.40
C GLY A 108 -20.55 10.91 1.32
N VAL A 109 -20.02 12.10 1.56
CA VAL A 109 -19.94 13.20 0.60
C VAL A 109 -18.48 13.38 0.20
N ALA A 110 -18.18 13.17 -1.08
CA ALA A 110 -16.83 13.36 -1.58
C ALA A 110 -16.58 14.85 -1.82
N GLY A 111 -16.11 15.54 -0.77
CA GLY A 111 -15.67 16.94 -0.80
C GLY A 111 -14.14 17.10 -0.77
N PRO A 112 -13.63 18.34 -0.57
CA PRO A 112 -12.20 18.65 -0.64
C PRO A 112 -11.30 17.77 0.23
N GLN A 113 -11.71 17.43 1.46
CA GLN A 113 -10.93 16.54 2.34
C GLN A 113 -10.80 15.12 1.77
N THR A 114 -11.87 14.59 1.16
CA THR A 114 -11.86 13.27 0.51
C THR A 114 -10.93 13.28 -0.70
N PHE A 115 -11.02 14.31 -1.55
CA PHE A 115 -10.16 14.42 -2.73
C PHE A 115 -8.70 14.64 -2.39
N ASN A 116 -8.38 15.47 -1.39
CA ASN A 116 -7.02 15.66 -0.90
C ASN A 116 -6.39 14.34 -0.46
N LYS A 117 -7.15 13.51 0.27
CA LYS A 117 -6.68 12.18 0.66
C LYS A 117 -6.46 11.26 -0.53
N ILE A 118 -7.35 11.30 -1.53
CA ILE A 118 -7.13 10.57 -2.79
C ILE A 118 -5.86 11.03 -3.50
N TYR A 119 -5.60 12.33 -3.55
CA TYR A 119 -4.40 12.89 -4.17
C TYR A 119 -3.12 12.39 -3.46
N GLU A 120 -3.07 12.37 -2.13
CA GLU A 120 -1.93 11.78 -1.40
C GLU A 120 -1.66 10.31 -1.78
N LEU A 121 -2.70 9.57 -2.14
CA LEU A 121 -2.63 8.17 -2.51
C LEU A 121 -2.42 7.95 -4.01
N GLN A 122 -2.48 8.98 -4.84
CA GLN A 122 -2.49 8.88 -6.30
C GLN A 122 -1.15 9.31 -6.91
N LYS A 123 -0.65 8.54 -7.87
CA LYS A 123 0.50 8.92 -8.70
C LYS A 123 0.08 9.62 -9.99
N ALA A 124 1.08 10.16 -10.68
CA ALA A 124 0.94 10.84 -11.96
C ALA A 124 0.23 10.03 -13.06
N ASP A 125 0.31 8.70 -13.01
CA ASP A 125 -0.27 7.76 -13.99
C ASP A 125 -1.60 7.16 -13.52
N CYS A 126 -2.24 7.76 -12.51
CA CYS A 126 -3.49 7.33 -11.86
C CYS A 126 -3.38 6.11 -10.96
N SER A 127 -2.28 5.36 -10.99
CA SER A 127 -2.12 4.21 -10.10
C SER A 127 -1.88 4.66 -8.66
N PRO A 128 -2.23 3.84 -7.66
CA PRO A 128 -2.04 4.22 -6.27
C PRO A 128 -0.55 4.21 -5.88
N ALA A 129 -0.23 4.90 -4.79
CA ALA A 129 1.13 5.19 -4.35
C ALA A 129 2.02 3.94 -4.20
N ASN A 130 1.44 2.78 -3.88
CA ASN A 130 2.18 1.57 -3.53
C ASN A 130 2.09 0.42 -4.56
N PHE A 131 1.49 0.65 -5.74
CA PHE A 131 1.38 -0.38 -6.78
C PHE A 131 1.64 0.21 -8.16
N ASN A 132 2.38 -0.51 -9.00
CA ASN A 132 2.78 -0.06 -10.34
C ASN A 132 2.19 -0.93 -11.45
N PHE A 133 1.90 -0.33 -12.61
CA PHE A 133 1.49 -1.10 -13.79
C PHE A 133 2.52 -2.17 -14.19
N SER A 134 3.82 -1.93 -14.02
CA SER A 134 4.87 -2.91 -14.31
C SER A 134 4.85 -4.12 -13.37
N GLU A 135 4.42 -3.96 -12.13
CA GLU A 135 4.25 -5.08 -11.17
C GLU A 135 3.05 -5.95 -11.56
N LEU A 136 2.02 -5.32 -12.14
CA LEU A 136 0.82 -6.00 -12.63
C LEU A 136 0.95 -6.50 -14.07
N ASN A 137 2.10 -6.33 -14.73
CA ASN A 137 2.36 -6.92 -16.04
C ASN A 137 3.84 -7.30 -16.18
N ASN A 138 4.15 -8.54 -15.82
CA ASN A 138 5.43 -9.19 -16.07
C ASN A 138 5.40 -10.09 -17.33
N CYS A 139 4.32 -10.04 -18.12
CA CYS A 139 4.13 -10.84 -19.32
C CYS A 139 4.69 -10.15 -20.57
N ASN A 140 4.41 -8.85 -20.73
CA ASN A 140 4.89 -8.00 -21.82
C ASN A 140 4.87 -6.53 -21.38
N SER A 141 5.23 -5.59 -22.26
CA SER A 141 5.27 -4.15 -21.94
C SER A 141 4.10 -3.35 -22.52
N ASP A 142 3.28 -3.94 -23.40
CA ASP A 142 2.25 -3.25 -24.17
C ASP A 142 0.81 -3.64 -23.78
N TRP A 143 0.65 -4.62 -22.87
CA TRP A 143 -0.65 -5.13 -22.42
C TRP A 143 -1.48 -5.78 -23.52
N SER A 144 -0.85 -6.15 -24.65
CA SER A 144 -1.54 -6.80 -25.76
C SER A 144 -1.66 -8.31 -25.56
N GLY A 145 -2.50 -8.93 -26.39
CA GLY A 145 -2.68 -10.39 -26.43
C GLY A 145 -3.60 -10.96 -25.36
N GLY A 146 -4.29 -10.13 -24.57
CA GLY A 146 -5.34 -10.56 -23.64
C GLY A 146 -6.66 -10.91 -24.34
N LYS A 147 -7.72 -11.13 -23.56
CA LYS A 147 -9.10 -11.36 -24.04
C LYS A 147 -9.90 -10.07 -24.24
N VAL A 148 -9.31 -8.93 -23.92
CA VAL A 148 -9.83 -7.59 -24.16
C VAL A 148 -8.71 -6.69 -24.71
N GLY A 149 -9.07 -5.53 -25.25
CA GLY A 149 -8.09 -4.56 -25.71
C GLY A 149 -7.16 -4.07 -24.58
N ALA A 150 -5.93 -3.70 -24.92
CA ALA A 150 -4.91 -3.28 -23.95
C ALA A 150 -5.37 -2.13 -23.02
N ALA A 151 -6.10 -1.15 -23.55
CA ALA A 151 -6.66 -0.07 -22.75
C ALA A 151 -7.67 -0.57 -21.70
N THR A 152 -8.54 -1.52 -22.07
CA THR A 152 -9.47 -2.16 -21.15
C THR A 152 -8.74 -3.00 -20.10
N ALA A 153 -7.73 -3.78 -20.51
CA ALA A 153 -6.91 -4.55 -19.57
C ALA A 153 -6.20 -3.65 -18.54
N LYS A 154 -5.65 -2.51 -18.98
CA LYS A 154 -5.03 -1.52 -18.08
C LYS A 154 -6.06 -0.86 -17.17
N ALA A 155 -7.25 -0.53 -17.67
CA ALA A 155 -8.33 0.03 -16.84
C ALA A 155 -8.80 -0.96 -15.76
N ASN A 156 -8.90 -2.24 -16.11
CA ASN A 156 -9.22 -3.31 -15.17
C ASN A 156 -8.13 -3.47 -14.10
N ALA A 157 -6.87 -3.47 -14.50
CA ALA A 157 -5.75 -3.57 -13.56
C ALA A 157 -5.64 -2.33 -12.66
N LEU A 158 -6.02 -1.15 -13.16
CA LEU A 158 -6.08 0.06 -12.34
C LEU A 158 -7.07 -0.12 -11.19
N VAL A 159 -8.25 -0.67 -11.44
CA VAL A 159 -9.23 -1.00 -10.38
C VAL A 159 -8.65 -2.01 -9.39
N THR A 160 -7.99 -3.06 -9.89
CA THR A 160 -7.30 -4.05 -9.04
C THR A 160 -6.27 -3.40 -8.14
N MET A 161 -5.44 -2.48 -8.66
CA MET A 161 -4.45 -1.76 -7.84
C MET A 161 -5.10 -0.90 -6.75
N TRP A 162 -6.20 -0.19 -7.04
CA TRP A 162 -6.92 0.59 -6.01
C TRP A 162 -7.57 -0.30 -4.94
N LYS A 163 -8.05 -1.50 -5.31
CA LYS A 163 -8.48 -2.53 -4.34
C LYS A 163 -7.32 -3.00 -3.45
N LEU A 164 -6.16 -3.29 -4.05
CA LEU A 164 -4.94 -3.66 -3.32
C LEU A 164 -4.43 -2.53 -2.40
N GLN A 165 -4.57 -1.26 -2.79
CA GLN A 165 -4.21 -0.11 -1.96
C GLN A 165 -5.07 -0.01 -0.69
N ALA A 166 -6.38 -0.25 -0.80
CA ALA A 166 -7.26 -0.33 0.36
C ALA A 166 -6.87 -1.49 1.28
N MET A 167 -6.63 -2.67 0.69
CA MET A 167 -6.21 -3.86 1.45
C MET A 167 -4.87 -3.66 2.16
N ARG A 168 -3.87 -3.08 1.48
CA ARG A 168 -2.57 -2.74 2.07
C ARG A 168 -2.73 -1.87 3.31
N HIS A 169 -3.57 -0.85 3.24
CA HIS A 169 -3.82 0.05 4.36
C HIS A 169 -4.52 -0.69 5.52
N ALA A 170 -5.57 -1.46 5.23
CA ALA A 170 -6.27 -2.27 6.22
C ALA A 170 -5.38 -3.32 6.92
N MET A 171 -4.33 -3.80 6.23
CA MET A 171 -3.34 -4.75 6.76
C MET A 171 -2.15 -4.08 7.48
N GLY A 172 -2.29 -2.81 7.86
CA GLY A 172 -1.30 -2.07 8.67
C GLY A 172 -0.17 -1.46 7.87
N ASP A 173 -0.44 -1.02 6.63
CA ASP A 173 0.49 -0.29 5.77
C ASP A 173 1.82 -0.99 5.46
N LYS A 174 1.84 -2.33 5.59
CA LYS A 174 2.98 -3.17 5.19
C LYS A 174 2.94 -3.44 3.67
N PRO A 175 4.09 -3.50 2.98
CA PRO A 175 4.13 -3.84 1.55
C PRO A 175 3.44 -5.16 1.24
N ILE A 176 2.69 -5.21 0.14
CA ILE A 176 2.11 -6.44 -0.42
C ILE A 176 2.91 -6.80 -1.67
N THR A 177 3.47 -8.01 -1.71
CA THR A 177 4.23 -8.49 -2.87
C THR A 177 3.28 -8.96 -3.97
N VAL A 178 3.42 -8.39 -5.17
CA VAL A 178 2.71 -8.85 -6.37
C VAL A 178 3.68 -9.67 -7.23
N ASN A 179 3.35 -10.93 -7.47
CA ASN A 179 4.15 -11.86 -8.30
C ASN A 179 3.76 -11.81 -9.77
N GLY A 180 2.52 -11.40 -10.08
CA GLY A 180 2.02 -11.27 -11.44
C GLY A 180 0.60 -10.70 -11.49
N GLY A 181 0.20 -10.28 -12.68
CA GLY A 181 -1.12 -9.69 -12.94
C GLY A 181 -1.63 -10.06 -14.33
N PHE A 182 -1.71 -9.09 -15.24
CA PHE A 182 -2.07 -9.33 -16.63
C PHE A 182 -1.23 -10.47 -17.26
N ARG A 183 -1.93 -11.37 -17.95
CA ARG A 183 -1.33 -12.38 -18.82
C ARG A 183 -1.96 -12.26 -20.20
N SER A 184 -1.15 -12.22 -21.26
CA SER A 184 -1.63 -12.51 -22.61
C SER A 184 -2.07 -13.97 -22.71
N VAL A 185 -2.79 -14.35 -23.77
CA VAL A 185 -3.14 -15.75 -24.05
C VAL A 185 -1.87 -16.62 -24.08
N THR A 186 -0.79 -16.14 -24.71
CA THR A 186 0.51 -16.84 -24.75
C THR A 186 1.09 -17.02 -23.35
N CYS A 187 1.19 -15.95 -22.55
CA CYS A 187 1.72 -16.04 -21.19
C CYS A 187 0.88 -16.95 -20.29
N ASN A 188 -0.45 -16.91 -20.44
CA ASN A 188 -1.36 -17.76 -19.67
C ASN A 188 -1.19 -19.23 -20.04
N SER A 189 -1.07 -19.56 -21.33
CA SER A 189 -0.80 -20.93 -21.78
C SER A 189 0.56 -21.45 -21.30
N ASN A 190 1.60 -20.61 -21.28
CA ASN A 190 2.94 -20.99 -20.83
C ASN A 190 2.98 -21.41 -19.36
N VAL A 191 2.08 -20.87 -18.53
CA VAL A 191 1.94 -21.25 -17.10
C VAL A 191 0.86 -22.32 -16.88
N GLY A 192 0.29 -22.89 -17.95
CA GLY A 192 -0.80 -23.87 -17.85
C GLY A 192 -2.11 -23.28 -17.31
N GLY A 193 -2.32 -21.96 -17.43
CA GLY A 193 -3.47 -21.26 -16.88
C GLY A 193 -4.78 -21.64 -17.57
N ALA A 194 -5.89 -21.54 -16.83
CA ALA A 194 -7.22 -21.85 -17.34
C ALA A 194 -7.62 -20.92 -18.52
N PRO A 195 -8.41 -21.41 -19.50
CA PRO A 195 -8.80 -20.61 -20.67
C PRO A 195 -9.74 -19.44 -20.34
N ASN A 196 -10.46 -19.52 -19.22
CA ASN A 196 -11.32 -18.47 -18.67
C ASN A 196 -10.66 -17.64 -17.55
N SER A 197 -9.32 -17.73 -17.42
CA SER A 197 -8.53 -17.01 -16.42
C SER A 197 -8.76 -15.49 -16.45
N ARG A 198 -9.04 -14.89 -15.29
CA ARG A 198 -9.27 -13.45 -15.14
C ARG A 198 -8.01 -12.59 -15.34
N HIS A 199 -6.82 -13.21 -15.34
CA HIS A 199 -5.57 -12.55 -15.73
C HIS A 199 -5.58 -12.08 -17.19
N LEU A 200 -6.30 -12.80 -18.07
CA LEU A 200 -6.43 -12.46 -19.48
C LEU A 200 -7.19 -11.14 -19.72
N TYR A 201 -7.88 -10.66 -18.69
CA TYR A 201 -8.73 -9.46 -18.71
C TYR A 201 -8.12 -8.31 -17.90
N GLY A 202 -6.97 -8.53 -17.23
CA GLY A 202 -6.37 -7.57 -16.30
C GLY A 202 -7.10 -7.43 -14.96
N HIS A 203 -8.00 -8.35 -14.61
CA HIS A 203 -8.75 -8.29 -13.35
C HIS A 203 -8.02 -8.91 -12.16
N ALA A 204 -6.98 -9.71 -12.41
CA ALA A 204 -6.36 -10.58 -11.43
C ALA A 204 -4.95 -10.15 -11.04
N ALA A 205 -4.55 -10.50 -9.82
CA ALA A 205 -3.19 -10.40 -9.29
C ALA A 205 -2.86 -11.64 -8.45
N ASP A 206 -1.66 -12.19 -8.65
CA ASP A 206 -1.10 -13.27 -7.83
C ASP A 206 -0.16 -12.65 -6.79
N LEU A 207 -0.42 -12.89 -5.51
CA LEU A 207 0.30 -12.27 -4.39
C LEU A 207 1.28 -13.26 -3.74
N GLY A 208 2.49 -12.76 -3.47
CA GLY A 208 3.47 -13.46 -2.64
C GLY A 208 3.16 -13.32 -1.15
N ALA A 209 3.69 -14.22 -0.30
CA ALA A 209 3.37 -14.26 1.13
C ALA A 209 3.69 -12.95 1.85
N GLY A 210 4.83 -12.33 1.50
CA GLY A 210 5.34 -11.16 2.20
C GLY A 210 5.44 -11.38 3.71
N SER A 211 5.24 -10.32 4.48
CA SER A 211 5.17 -10.36 5.95
C SER A 211 3.81 -10.81 6.49
N GLN A 212 2.81 -10.91 5.62
CA GLN A 212 1.41 -11.14 5.96
C GLN A 212 1.09 -12.64 5.99
N GLY A 213 1.66 -13.41 5.06
CA GLY A 213 1.30 -14.79 4.80
C GLY A 213 0.07 -14.92 3.89
N PHE A 214 0.01 -16.00 3.12
CA PHE A 214 -1.06 -16.24 2.13
C PHE A 214 -2.47 -16.21 2.74
N CYS A 215 -2.67 -16.87 3.87
CA CYS A 215 -4.00 -16.91 4.49
C CYS A 215 -4.47 -15.55 4.98
N ALA A 216 -3.59 -14.70 5.50
CA ALA A 216 -3.97 -13.36 5.91
C ALA A 216 -4.38 -12.50 4.70
N LEU A 217 -3.68 -12.64 3.58
CA LEU A 217 -4.02 -11.96 2.32
C LEU A 217 -5.39 -12.42 1.80
N ALA A 218 -5.62 -13.74 1.75
CA ALA A 218 -6.88 -14.31 1.27
C ALA A 218 -8.07 -13.85 2.14
N LEU A 219 -7.93 -13.91 3.46
CA LEU A 219 -8.99 -13.55 4.40
C LEU A 219 -9.32 -12.04 4.34
N ALA A 220 -8.30 -11.18 4.23
CA ALA A 220 -8.48 -9.72 4.11
C ALA A 220 -9.14 -9.33 2.77
N ALA A 221 -8.79 -10.01 1.68
CA ALA A 221 -9.34 -9.71 0.35
C ALA A 221 -10.87 -9.79 0.27
N ARG A 222 -11.51 -10.54 1.16
CA ARG A 222 -12.98 -10.65 1.26
C ARG A 222 -13.68 -9.31 1.50
N ASP A 223 -12.98 -8.32 2.06
CA ASP A 223 -13.55 -7.00 2.37
C ASP A 223 -13.28 -5.94 1.29
N HIS A 224 -12.49 -6.29 0.26
CA HIS A 224 -11.91 -5.33 -0.70
C HIS A 224 -12.35 -5.53 -2.14
N GLY A 225 -13.49 -6.19 -2.36
CA GLY A 225 -14.11 -6.29 -3.69
C GLY A 225 -13.48 -7.32 -4.62
N PHE A 226 -12.71 -8.27 -4.08
CA PHE A 226 -12.26 -9.42 -4.86
C PHE A 226 -13.35 -10.48 -4.89
N THR A 227 -13.92 -10.70 -6.07
CA THR A 227 -14.99 -11.68 -6.27
C THR A 227 -14.44 -13.08 -6.48
N GLU A 228 -13.19 -13.21 -6.92
CA GLU A 228 -12.47 -14.49 -6.99
C GLU A 228 -11.25 -14.44 -6.07
N ILE A 229 -11.19 -15.40 -5.14
CA ILE A 229 -10.10 -15.55 -4.16
C ILE A 229 -9.72 -17.02 -4.13
N LEU A 230 -8.50 -17.34 -4.52
CA LEU A 230 -7.95 -18.69 -4.45
C LEU A 230 -6.64 -18.66 -3.66
N GLY A 231 -6.41 -19.65 -2.82
CA GLY A 231 -5.22 -19.71 -1.98
C GLY A 231 -4.99 -21.10 -1.39
N PRO A 232 -4.21 -21.19 -0.30
CA PRO A 232 -3.78 -22.47 0.24
C PRO A 232 -4.91 -23.49 0.44
N GLY A 233 -4.67 -24.70 -0.05
CA GLY A 233 -5.58 -25.84 -0.08
C GLY A 233 -6.46 -25.91 -1.34
N TYR A 234 -6.52 -24.87 -2.17
CA TYR A 234 -7.14 -24.96 -3.50
C TYR A 234 -6.10 -25.44 -4.53
N PRO A 235 -6.43 -26.39 -5.45
CA PRO A 235 -5.46 -26.97 -6.36
C PRO A 235 -4.62 -25.92 -7.12
N GLY A 236 -3.29 -26.03 -7.01
CA GLY A 236 -2.33 -25.14 -7.66
C GLY A 236 -2.17 -23.75 -7.04
N HIS A 237 -2.67 -23.53 -5.81
CA HIS A 237 -2.64 -22.21 -5.14
C HIS A 237 -2.07 -22.26 -3.72
N ASP A 238 -1.20 -23.23 -3.40
CA ASP A 238 -0.54 -23.32 -2.09
C ASP A 238 0.63 -22.35 -1.90
N ASP A 239 1.19 -21.83 -3.00
CA ASP A 239 2.40 -20.99 -3.02
C ASP A 239 2.15 -19.52 -3.37
N HIS A 240 0.89 -19.12 -3.54
CA HIS A 240 0.46 -17.74 -3.76
C HIS A 240 -0.99 -17.54 -3.33
N THR A 241 -1.42 -16.28 -3.25
CA THR A 241 -2.84 -15.93 -3.11
C THR A 241 -3.30 -15.23 -4.38
N HIS A 242 -4.22 -15.85 -5.10
CA HIS A 242 -4.83 -15.30 -6.29
C HIS A 242 -6.05 -14.45 -5.92
N LEU A 243 -6.07 -13.20 -6.37
CA LEU A 243 -7.17 -12.26 -6.18
C LEU A 243 -7.63 -11.72 -7.51
N ALA A 244 -8.93 -11.71 -7.78
CA ALA A 244 -9.49 -11.08 -8.97
C ALA A 244 -10.85 -10.41 -8.77
N GLY A 245 -11.04 -9.29 -9.45
CA GLY A 245 -12.35 -8.66 -9.62
C GLY A 245 -13.17 -9.33 -10.74
N GLY A 246 -14.27 -8.70 -11.13
CA GLY A 246 -15.17 -9.19 -12.19
C GLY A 246 -16.45 -9.81 -11.64
N SER A 247 -17.31 -10.32 -12.52
CA SER A 247 -18.59 -10.93 -12.14
C SER A 247 -18.42 -12.36 -11.62
N GLY A 248 -19.37 -12.80 -10.80
CA GLY A 248 -19.37 -14.16 -10.23
C GLY A 248 -18.41 -14.28 -9.05
N ARG A 249 -18.98 -14.63 -7.88
CA ARG A 249 -18.20 -14.83 -6.66
C ARG A 249 -17.75 -16.29 -6.54
N PHE A 250 -16.46 -16.49 -6.35
CA PHE A 250 -15.87 -17.80 -6.09
C PHE A 250 -14.67 -17.67 -5.16
N TRP A 251 -14.82 -18.14 -3.93
CA TRP A 251 -13.81 -18.06 -2.88
C TRP A 251 -13.47 -19.47 -2.42
N SER A 252 -12.19 -19.82 -2.41
CA SER A 252 -11.72 -21.13 -1.95
C SER A 252 -10.26 -21.06 -1.51
N ALA A 253 -10.03 -21.22 -0.20
CA ALA A 253 -8.70 -21.41 0.38
C ALA A 253 -8.86 -22.25 1.66
N PRO A 254 -9.15 -23.55 1.54
CA PRO A 254 -9.60 -24.36 2.67
C PRO A 254 -8.56 -24.47 3.78
N SER A 255 -7.26 -24.44 3.46
CA SER A 255 -6.19 -24.39 4.47
C SER A 255 -6.15 -23.07 5.25
N CYS A 256 -6.87 -22.05 4.78
CA CYS A 256 -7.06 -20.75 5.42
C CYS A 256 -8.43 -20.59 6.10
N GLY A 257 -9.27 -21.64 6.09
CA GLY A 257 -10.63 -21.59 6.66
C GLY A 257 -11.64 -20.83 5.79
N MET A 258 -11.43 -20.83 4.46
CA MET A 258 -12.32 -20.25 3.45
C MET A 258 -12.79 -21.32 2.47
#